data_AF-A0A6P8BIJ0-F1
#
_entry.id   AF-A0A6P8BIJ0-F1
#
_cell.length_a   1.000
_cell.length_b   1.000
_cell.length_c   1.000
_cell.angle_alpha   90.00
_cell.angle_beta   90.00
_cell.angle_gamma   90.00
#
_symmetry.space_group_name_H-M   'P 1'
#
loop_
_entity.id
_entity.type
_entity.pdbx_description
1 polymer ?
#
loop_
_entity_poly.entity_id
_entity_poly.type
_entity_poly.pdbx_seq_one_letter_code
_entity_poly.pdbx_strand_id
1 'polypeptide(L)'
;MCEMHFYRCMTCNTKWTFYKKLASCESSEPEARCPSSLCMHVGNQKRPQKKECEACQHKRELAESMQDYSDDEVLQLQPQKQQTGGWYGSGCGGGGGGSRGGA
;
A
#
# COMPACT_ATOMS: atom_id res chain seq x y z
N MET A 1 33.29 17.91 2.83
CA MET A 1 32.41 19.09 2.87
C MET A 1 30.95 18.65 2.76
N CYS A 2 30.02 19.39 3.36
CA CYS A 2 28.61 19.03 3.41
C CYS A 2 27.74 20.21 2.93
N GLU A 3 26.66 19.93 2.22
CA GLU A 3 25.61 20.91 1.89
C GLU A 3 24.50 20.86 2.94
N MET A 4 24.04 22.03 3.37
CA MET A 4 22.94 22.19 4.30
C MET A 4 21.72 22.75 3.54
N HIS A 5 20.66 21.94 3.46
CA HIS A 5 19.41 22.26 2.77
C HIS A 5 18.29 22.52 3.76
N PHE A 6 17.41 23.48 3.44
CA PHE A 6 16.26 23.84 4.29
C PHE A 6 14.96 23.41 3.61
N TYR A 7 14.19 22.56 4.29
CA TYR A 7 12.94 22.03 3.75
C TYR A 7 11.73 22.35 4.63
N ARG A 8 10.55 22.38 3.99
CA ARG A 8 9.24 22.44 4.64
C ARG A 8 8.30 21.44 3.99
N CYS A 9 7.61 20.66 4.83
CA CYS A 9 6.53 19.76 4.43
C CYS A 9 5.30 20.55 4.00
N MET A 10 4.71 20.19 2.86
CA MET A 10 3.45 20.79 2.40
C MET A 10 2.21 20.18 3.05
N THR A 11 2.34 18.98 3.60
CA THR A 11 1.24 18.25 4.25
C THR A 11 1.09 18.65 5.72
N CYS A 12 2.18 18.61 6.49
CA CYS A 12 2.15 18.87 7.94
C CYS A 12 2.89 20.14 8.38
N ASN A 13 3.43 20.93 7.44
CA ASN A 13 4.18 22.17 7.72
C ASN A 13 5.46 22.05 8.55
N THR A 14 5.89 20.83 8.91
CA THR A 14 7.17 20.56 9.56
C THR A 14 8.33 21.13 8.75
N LYS A 15 9.26 21.80 9.43
CA LYS A 15 10.50 22.34 8.83
C LYS A 15 11.69 21.54 9.34
N TRP A 16 12.63 21.23 8.46
CA TRP A 16 13.86 20.53 8.86
C TRP A 16 15.05 20.96 8.00
N THR A 17 16.23 20.62 8.51
CA THR A 17 17.50 20.83 7.83
C THR A 17 18.06 19.46 7.44
N PHE A 18 18.43 19.33 6.18
CA PHE A 18 19.02 18.11 5.64
C PHE A 18 20.47 18.36 5.25
N TYR A 19 21.36 17.44 5.62
CA TYR A 19 22.79 17.54 5.35
C TYR A 19 23.16 16.52 4.27
N LYS A 20 23.60 17.01 3.11
CA LYS A 20 24.09 16.16 2.03
C LYS A 20 25.61 16.19 2.00
N LYS A 21 26.26 15.05 2.20
CA LYS A 21 27.71 14.96 2.03
C LYS A 21 28.06 15.14 0.55
N LEU A 22 29.02 16.02 0.27
CA LEU A 22 29.62 16.10 -1.06
C LEU A 22 30.57 14.93 -1.29
N ALA A 23 30.86 14.61 -2.55
CA ALA A 23 31.84 13.59 -2.89
C ALA A 23 33.25 13.89 -2.33
N SER A 24 33.54 15.16 -2.05
CA SER A 24 34.77 15.63 -1.38
C SER A 24 34.73 15.51 0.15
N CYS A 25 33.73 14.83 0.72
CA CYS A 25 33.68 14.56 2.15
C CYS A 25 34.52 13.33 2.48
N GLU A 26 35.66 13.52 3.14
CA GLU A 26 36.55 12.41 3.58
C GLU A 26 35.97 11.56 4.72
N SER A 27 34.88 11.98 5.35
CA SER A 27 34.25 11.22 6.44
C SER A 27 33.38 10.08 5.90
N SER A 28 33.76 8.84 6.24
CA SER A 28 33.00 7.61 5.95
C SER A 28 31.78 7.40 6.84
N GLU A 29 31.69 8.07 7.99
CA GLU A 29 30.61 7.87 8.96
C GLU A 29 29.32 8.61 8.56
N PRO A 30 28.21 7.93 8.26
CA PRO A 30 27.02 8.56 7.68
C PRO A 30 26.43 9.68 8.54
N GLU A 31 26.52 9.57 9.87
CA GLU A 31 25.99 10.55 10.83
C GLU A 31 26.96 11.68 11.16
N ALA A 32 28.24 11.53 10.83
CA ALA A 32 29.25 12.55 11.08
C ALA A 32 28.99 13.78 10.22
N ARG A 33 28.59 14.86 10.88
CA ARG A 33 28.44 16.17 10.27
C ARG A 33 29.81 16.78 10.05
N CYS A 34 30.00 17.40 8.89
CA CYS A 34 31.13 18.28 8.70
C CYS A 34 31.11 19.39 9.77
N PRO A 35 32.27 19.87 10.25
CA PRO A 35 32.31 21.06 11.09
C PRO A 35 31.61 22.23 10.38
N SER A 36 31.07 23.19 11.12
CA SER A 36 30.28 24.29 10.56
C SER A 36 31.04 25.11 9.51
N SER A 37 32.36 25.20 9.62
CA SER A 37 33.25 25.85 8.65
C SER A 37 33.30 25.15 7.28
N LEU A 38 32.94 23.87 7.23
CA LEU A 38 32.91 23.02 6.02
C LEU A 38 31.47 22.66 5.61
N CYS A 39 30.48 23.40 6.13
CA CYS A 39 29.09 23.29 5.72
C CYS A 39 28.71 24.46 4.80
N MET A 40 28.29 24.15 3.58
CA MET A 40 27.78 25.13 2.62
C MET A 40 26.26 25.22 2.73
N HIS A 41 25.74 26.42 2.99
CA HIS A 41 24.30 26.65 3.02
C HIS A 41 23.75 26.71 1.60
N VAL A 42 22.80 25.83 1.28
CA VAL A 42 22.12 25.80 -0.02
C VAL A 42 20.71 26.38 0.12
N GLY A 43 20.44 27.43 -0.64
CA GLY A 43 19.15 28.13 -0.62
C GLY A 43 19.03 29.13 0.54
N ASN A 44 17.78 29.43 0.94
CA ASN A 44 17.48 30.45 1.95
C ASN A 44 16.67 29.85 3.10
N GLN A 45 17.20 29.90 4.33
CA GLN A 45 16.53 29.41 5.53
C GLN A 45 15.16 30.06 5.78
N LYS A 46 14.99 31.35 5.43
CA LYS A 46 13.71 32.06 5.57
C LYS A 46 12.67 31.62 4.54
N ARG A 47 13.12 30.99 3.44
CA ARG A 47 12.26 30.45 2.37
C ARG A 47 12.66 28.99 2.07
N PRO A 48 12.34 28.05 2.99
CA PRO A 48 12.67 26.65 2.80
C PRO A 48 12.03 26.08 1.53
N GLN A 49 12.74 25.17 0.86
CA GLN A 49 12.23 24.44 -0.29
C GLN A 49 11.08 23.53 0.14
N LYS A 50 10.09 23.36 -0.76
CA LYS A 50 8.96 22.47 -0.53
C LYS A 50 9.41 21.03 -0.78
N LYS A 51 9.30 20.16 0.23
CA LYS A 51 9.60 18.73 0.14
C LYS A 51 8.68 17.99 1.09
N GLU A 52 8.27 16.77 0.79
CA GLU A 52 7.52 15.96 1.75
C GLU A 52 8.45 15.41 2.85
N CYS A 53 7.95 15.30 4.09
CA CYS A 53 8.72 14.71 5.18
C CYS A 53 8.53 13.19 5.19
N GLU A 54 9.48 12.46 5.76
CA GLU A 54 9.47 10.99 5.81
C GLU A 54 8.18 10.43 6.41
N ALA A 55 7.65 11.06 7.47
CA ALA A 55 6.39 10.61 8.09
C ALA A 55 5.17 10.77 7.17
N CYS A 56 5.10 11.84 6.38
CA CYS A 56 4.01 12.06 5.43
C CYS A 56 4.16 11.16 4.20
N GLN A 57 5.39 11.02 3.70
CA GLN A 57 5.74 10.10 2.63
C GLN A 57 5.34 8.66 3.00
N HIS A 58 5.76 8.18 4.18
CA HIS A 58 5.43 6.84 4.65
C HIS A 58 3.91 6.62 4.80
N LYS A 59 3.17 7.60 5.32
CA LYS A 59 1.69 7.51 5.41
C LYS A 59 1.04 7.39 4.03
N ARG A 60 1.55 8.15 3.05
CA ARG A 60 1.06 8.12 1.67
C ARG A 60 1.38 6.78 1.01
N GLU A 61 2.62 6.30 1.12
CA GLU A 61 3.05 4.99 0.61
C GLU A 61 2.25 3.85 1.23
N LEU A 62 1.97 3.89 2.54
CA LEU A 62 1.10 2.91 3.20
C LEU A 62 -0.33 2.94 2.65
N ALA A 63 -0.90 4.14 2.45
CA ALA A 63 -2.24 4.29 1.90
C ALA A 63 -2.34 3.77 0.45
N GLU A 64 -1.30 4.01 -0.35
CA GLU A 64 -1.17 3.47 -1.72
C GLU A 64 -1.08 1.95 -1.69
N SER A 65 -0.21 1.38 -0.84
CA SER A 65 -0.02 -0.09 -0.75
C SER A 65 -1.26 -0.87 -0.30
N MET A 66 -2.14 -0.28 0.52
CA MET A 66 -3.37 -0.96 0.95
C MET A 66 -4.47 -0.96 -0.12
N GLN A 67 -4.40 -0.06 -1.11
CA GLN A 67 -5.37 -0.01 -2.20
C GLN A 67 -5.12 -1.14 -3.22
N ASP A 68 -3.88 -1.57 -3.41
CA ASP A 68 -3.52 -2.63 -4.37
C ASP A 68 -4.02 -4.04 -3.98
N TYR A 69 -4.34 -4.30 -2.70
CA TYR A 69 -4.82 -5.61 -2.24
C TYR A 69 -6.34 -5.78 -2.25
N SER A 70 -7.12 -4.74 -2.57
CA SER A 70 -8.58 -4.77 -2.42
C SER A 70 -9.35 -5.19 -3.68
N ASP A 71 -8.69 -5.36 -4.83
CA ASP A 71 -9.38 -5.60 -6.12
C ASP A 71 -9.31 -7.05 -6.63
N ASP A 72 -8.41 -7.90 -6.12
CA ASP A 72 -8.21 -9.26 -6.67
C ASP A 72 -8.83 -10.41 -5.84
N GLU A 73 -9.16 -10.20 -4.56
CA GLU A 73 -9.61 -11.28 -3.65
C GLU A 73 -11.13 -11.44 -3.50
N VAL A 74 -11.94 -10.60 -4.14
CA VAL A 74 -13.43 -10.69 -4.05
C VAL A 74 -14.04 -11.62 -5.13
N LEU A 75 -13.23 -12.19 -6.02
CA LEU A 75 -13.74 -13.03 -7.13
C LEU A 75 -13.74 -14.55 -6.88
N GLN A 76 -13.19 -15.07 -5.77
CA GLN A 76 -12.97 -16.52 -5.60
C GLN A 76 -13.72 -17.22 -4.45
N LEU A 77 -14.67 -16.58 -3.77
CA LEU A 77 -15.52 -17.24 -2.76
C LEU A 77 -16.99 -17.28 -3.17
N GLN A 78 -17.29 -17.95 -4.27
CA GLN A 78 -18.62 -18.52 -4.49
C GLN A 78 -18.62 -20.00 -4.04
N PRO A 79 -19.37 -20.38 -2.98
CA PRO A 79 -19.57 -21.78 -2.67
C PRO A 79 -20.39 -22.43 -3.80
N GLN A 80 -19.75 -23.35 -4.51
CA GLN A 80 -20.38 -24.24 -5.48
C GLN A 80 -21.51 -25.01 -4.79
N LYS A 81 -22.77 -24.61 -5.02
CA LYS A 81 -23.94 -25.43 -4.70
C LYS A 81 -23.93 -26.67 -5.61
N GLN A 82 -23.17 -27.70 -5.22
CA GLN A 82 -23.37 -29.03 -5.78
C GLN A 82 -24.68 -29.59 -5.24
N GLN A 83 -25.56 -29.85 -6.20
CA GLN A 83 -26.87 -30.44 -6.04
C GLN A 83 -26.79 -31.69 -5.17
N THR A 84 -27.67 -31.73 -4.17
CA THR A 84 -27.95 -32.91 -3.35
C THR A 84 -28.52 -34.01 -4.24
N GLY A 85 -27.65 -34.89 -4.75
CA GLY A 85 -28.04 -36.19 -5.31
C GLY A 85 -28.50 -37.09 -4.18
N GLY A 86 -29.80 -37.11 -3.94
CA GLY A 86 -30.45 -37.93 -2.92
C GLY A 86 -30.23 -39.42 -3.19
N TRP A 87 -29.60 -40.08 -2.24
CA TRP A 87 -29.55 -41.53 -2.13
C TRP A 87 -30.87 -41.99 -1.50
N TYR A 88 -31.75 -42.62 -2.27
CA TYR A 88 -32.69 -43.60 -1.73
C TYR A 88 -32.71 -44.80 -2.66
N GLY A 89 -32.12 -45.90 -2.21
CA GLY A 89 -32.50 -47.21 -2.70
C GLY A 89 -33.76 -47.65 -1.97
N SER A 90 -34.75 -48.15 -2.70
CA SER A 90 -35.62 -49.29 -2.33
C SER A 90 -36.79 -49.42 -3.30
N GLY A 91 -37.04 -50.63 -3.77
CA GLY A 91 -38.42 -51.11 -3.90
C GLY A 91 -39.01 -51.23 -5.30
N CYS A 92 -38.92 -52.45 -5.81
CA CYS A 92 -39.79 -53.14 -6.76
C CYS A 92 -41.30 -52.76 -6.82
N GLY A 93 -41.88 -53.03 -8.01
CA GLY A 93 -43.30 -53.32 -8.22
C GLY A 93 -44.14 -52.08 -8.56
N GLY A 94 -44.93 -52.02 -9.62
CA GLY A 94 -45.49 -53.05 -10.46
C GLY A 94 -46.92 -52.62 -10.80
N GLY A 95 -47.24 -52.58 -12.09
CA GLY A 95 -48.60 -52.82 -12.58
C GLY A 95 -49.62 -51.67 -12.55
N GLY A 96 -50.23 -51.47 -13.72
CA GLY A 96 -51.61 -51.00 -13.89
C GLY A 96 -51.81 -49.49 -13.72
N GLY A 97 -52.54 -48.79 -14.58
CA GLY A 97 -53.47 -49.22 -15.59
C GLY A 97 -54.53 -48.13 -15.74
N GLY A 98 -54.73 -47.66 -16.97
CA GLY A 98 -55.88 -46.85 -17.40
C GLY A 98 -55.99 -45.46 -16.75
N SER A 99 -56.82 -44.56 -17.23
CA SER A 99 -57.58 -44.43 -18.47
C SER A 99 -58.37 -43.14 -18.30
N ARG A 100 -58.52 -42.36 -19.38
CA ARG A 100 -59.67 -41.49 -19.68
C ARG A 100 -59.82 -40.23 -18.81
N GLY A 101 -59.78 -39.05 -19.41
CA GLY A 101 -60.97 -38.36 -19.94
C GLY A 101 -61.22 -37.16 -19.00
N GLY A 102 -61.31 -35.92 -19.43
CA GLY A 102 -62.10 -35.40 -20.53
C GLY A 102 -63.22 -34.55 -19.91
N ALA A 103 -63.13 -33.23 -20.06
CA ALA A 103 -64.20 -32.23 -20.15
C ALA A 103 -63.55 -30.84 -20.10
#